data_AF-A0AAV7S023-F1
#
_entry.id   AF-A0AAV7S023-F1
#
_cell.length_a   1.000
_cell.length_b   1.000
_cell.length_c   1.000
_cell.angle_alpha   90.00
_cell.angle_beta   90.00
_cell.angle_gamma   90.00
#
_symmetry.space_group_name_H-M   'P 1'
#
loop_
_entity.id
_entity.type
_entity.pdbx_description
1 polymer ?
#
loop_
_entity_poly.entity_id
_entity_poly.type
_entity_poly.pdbx_seq_one_letter_code
_entity_poly.pdbx_strand_id
1 'polypeptide(L)'
;MDRILQEISAVGRKLEGMDTAMTALTAEIRSMRLEIAGFQSQISGLDHRVAAVESQVVLQTDRDQELLYLRSKLTDLEDRSRRNNVRFVGFPEGIEGTDILSYLRDTLFKLTDITFDPPLEFQRAHRLGL
;
A
#
# COMPACT_ATOMS: atom_id res chain seq x y z
N MET A 1 78.27 -26.36 31.35
CA MET A 1 77.45 -27.35 30.62
C MET A 1 76.01 -27.31 31.15
N ASP A 2 75.79 -27.44 32.46
CA ASP A 2 74.44 -27.42 33.08
C ASP A 2 73.59 -26.19 32.78
N ARG A 3 74.17 -24.98 32.84
CA ARG A 3 73.44 -23.74 32.53
C ARG A 3 72.90 -23.70 31.10
N ILE A 4 73.67 -24.20 30.13
CA ILE A 4 73.26 -24.28 28.72
C ILE A 4 72.11 -25.29 28.57
N LEU A 5 72.19 -26.44 29.24
CA LEU A 5 71.12 -27.44 29.23
C LEU A 5 69.82 -26.89 29.84
N GLN A 6 69.91 -26.07 30.89
CA GLN A 6 68.77 -25.40 31.51
C GLN A 6 68.12 -24.37 30.57
N GLU A 7 68.92 -23.56 29.88
CA GLU A 7 68.43 -22.59 28.89
C GLU A 7 67.78 -23.27 27.68
N ILE A 8 68.38 -24.35 27.14
CA ILE A 8 67.79 -25.17 26.07
C ILE A 8 66.43 -25.73 26.51
N SER A 9 66.34 -26.25 27.73
CA SER A 9 65.09 -26.78 28.28
C SER A 9 64.01 -25.71 28.44
N ALA A 10 64.40 -24.48 28.81
CA ALA A 10 63.47 -23.35 28.91
C ALA A 10 62.96 -22.90 27.53
N VAL A 11 63.83 -22.85 26.53
CA VAL A 11 63.45 -22.56 25.14
C VAL A 11 62.52 -23.63 24.59
N GLY A 12 62.79 -24.92 24.86
CA GLY A 12 61.92 -26.03 24.47
C GLY A 12 60.49 -25.87 24.98
N ARG A 13 60.32 -25.60 26.29
CA ARG A 13 58.98 -25.33 26.88
C ARG A 13 58.28 -24.14 26.24
N LYS A 14 59.03 -23.07 25.91
CA LYS A 14 58.45 -21.90 25.26
C LYS A 14 57.97 -22.21 23.83
N LEU A 15 58.73 -23.04 23.09
CA LEU A 15 58.33 -23.51 21.76
C LEU A 15 57.07 -24.38 21.83
N GLU A 16 56.98 -25.30 22.80
CA GLU A 16 55.76 -26.11 23.03
C GLU A 16 54.54 -25.23 23.35
N GLY A 17 54.72 -24.21 24.19
CA GLY A 17 53.66 -23.23 24.49
C GLY A 17 53.23 -22.43 23.26
N MET A 18 54.18 -22.02 22.41
CA MET A 18 53.90 -21.34 21.15
C MET A 18 53.16 -22.24 20.16
N ASP A 19 53.53 -23.52 20.06
CA ASP A 19 52.87 -24.49 19.18
C ASP A 19 51.41 -24.73 19.59
N THR A 20 51.17 -24.83 20.90
CA THR A 20 49.82 -24.95 21.46
C THR A 20 48.98 -23.71 21.15
N ALA A 21 49.53 -22.51 21.35
CA ALA A 21 48.86 -21.26 21.03
C ALA A 21 48.58 -21.10 19.52
N MET A 22 49.52 -21.51 18.67
CA MET A 22 49.36 -21.46 17.22
C MET A 22 48.27 -22.42 16.72
N THR A 23 48.17 -23.60 17.34
CA THR A 23 47.10 -24.57 17.07
C THR A 23 45.73 -24.00 17.47
N ALA A 24 45.62 -23.36 18.64
CA ALA A 24 44.40 -22.71 19.10
C ALA A 24 43.96 -21.57 18.16
N LEU A 25 44.88 -20.68 17.77
CA LEU A 25 44.61 -19.60 16.81
C LEU A 25 44.16 -20.14 15.44
N THR A 26 44.75 -21.25 14.99
CA THR A 26 44.35 -21.90 13.74
C THR A 26 42.91 -22.42 13.83
N ALA A 27 42.49 -22.94 14.98
CA ALA A 27 41.13 -23.38 15.20
C ALA A 27 40.14 -22.21 15.22
N GLU A 28 40.47 -21.11 15.92
CA GLU A 28 39.64 -19.90 15.95
C GLU A 28 39.48 -19.27 14.55
N ILE A 29 40.56 -19.19 13.76
CA ILE A 29 40.51 -18.69 12.38
C ILE A 29 39.59 -19.57 11.51
N ARG A 30 39.59 -20.89 11.72
CA ARG A 30 38.66 -21.78 11.01
C ARG A 30 37.21 -21.53 11.43
N SER A 31 36.94 -21.34 12.72
CA SER A 31 35.60 -21.00 13.22
C SER A 31 35.10 -19.70 12.61
N MET A 32 35.91 -18.63 12.67
CA MET A 32 35.56 -17.33 12.09
C MET A 32 35.28 -17.42 10.59
N ARG A 33 36.04 -18.23 9.84
CA ARG A 33 35.77 -18.44 8.40
C ARG A 33 34.40 -19.08 8.14
N LEU A 34 33.99 -20.04 8.98
CA LEU A 34 32.68 -20.68 8.86
C LEU A 34 31.55 -19.70 9.20
N GLU A 35 31.72 -18.88 10.24
CA GLU A 35 30.75 -17.84 10.61
C GLU A 35 30.61 -16.79 9.50
N ILE A 36 31.72 -16.33 8.92
CA ILE A 36 31.72 -15.39 7.79
C ILE A 36 30.97 -15.99 6.60
N ALA A 37 31.19 -17.26 6.26
CA ALA A 37 30.45 -17.94 5.19
C ALA A 37 28.94 -18.01 5.50
N GLY A 38 28.58 -18.25 6.75
CA GLY A 38 27.20 -18.22 7.22
C GLY A 38 26.56 -16.84 7.04
N PHE A 39 27.24 -15.77 7.45
CA PHE A 39 26.75 -14.41 7.27
C PHE A 39 26.64 -14.01 5.80
N GLN A 40 27.58 -14.42 4.94
CA GLN A 40 27.49 -14.19 3.50
C GLN A 40 26.24 -14.83 2.90
N SER A 41 25.90 -16.05 3.31
CA SER A 41 24.67 -16.72 2.87
C SER A 41 23.41 -15.99 3.37
N GLN A 42 23.40 -15.53 4.62
CA GLN A 42 22.28 -14.76 5.17
C GLN A 42 22.09 -13.42 4.46
N ILE A 43 23.18 -12.70 4.17
CA ILE A 43 23.14 -11.43 3.44
C ILE A 43 22.55 -11.64 2.05
N SER A 44 23.03 -12.63 1.30
CA SER A 44 22.48 -12.95 -0.02
C SER A 44 20.97 -13.29 0.06
N GLY A 45 20.55 -14.02 1.09
CA GLY A 45 19.14 -14.31 1.32
C GLY A 45 18.31 -13.05 1.64
N LEU A 46 18.86 -12.11 2.39
CA LEU A 46 18.22 -10.82 2.67
C LEU A 46 18.14 -9.95 1.42
N ASP A 47 19.19 -9.88 0.61
CA ASP A 47 19.21 -9.10 -0.64
C ASP A 47 18.09 -9.56 -1.58
N HIS A 48 17.91 -10.88 -1.74
CA HIS A 48 16.82 -11.44 -2.53
C HIS A 48 15.43 -11.07 -1.98
N ARG A 49 15.27 -11.09 -0.65
CA ARG A 49 13.99 -10.72 -0.01
C ARG A 49 13.70 -9.22 -0.15
N VAL A 50 14.72 -8.37 -0.02
CA VAL A 50 14.60 -6.92 -0.21
C VAL A 50 14.18 -6.64 -1.66
N ALA A 51 14.86 -7.21 -2.65
CA ALA A 51 14.50 -7.03 -4.05
C ALA A 51 13.06 -7.49 -4.37
N ALA A 52 12.62 -8.59 -3.76
CA ALA A 52 11.25 -9.08 -3.92
C ALA A 52 10.21 -8.11 -3.30
N VAL A 53 10.49 -7.57 -2.11
CA VAL A 53 9.61 -6.59 -1.44
C VAL A 53 9.57 -5.28 -2.23
N GLU A 54 10.71 -4.78 -2.71
CA GLU A 54 10.77 -3.58 -3.55
C GLU A 54 9.91 -3.74 -4.81
N SER A 55 9.98 -4.89 -5.48
CA SER A 55 9.14 -5.19 -6.65
C SER A 55 7.65 -5.19 -6.30
N GLN A 56 7.26 -5.75 -5.14
CA GLN A 56 5.87 -5.75 -4.68
C GLN A 56 5.36 -4.34 -4.37
N VAL A 57 6.19 -3.47 -3.78
CA VAL A 57 5.84 -2.08 -3.48
C VAL A 57 5.57 -1.29 -4.77
N VAL A 58 6.38 -1.49 -5.81
CA VAL A 58 6.14 -0.87 -7.12
C VAL A 58 4.80 -1.32 -7.70
N LEU A 59 4.54 -2.62 -7.73
CA LEU A 59 3.28 -3.17 -8.23
C LEU A 59 2.06 -2.67 -7.44
N GLN A 60 2.19 -2.51 -6.12
CA GLN A 60 1.13 -1.96 -5.28
C GLN A 60 0.85 -0.49 -5.63
N THR A 61 1.90 0.29 -5.88
CA THR A 61 1.76 1.70 -6.29
C THR A 61 1.00 1.83 -7.62
N ASP A 62 1.30 0.96 -8.60
CA ASP A 62 0.59 0.95 -9.89
C ASP A 62 -0.91 0.60 -9.72
N ARG A 63 -1.21 -0.38 -8.85
CA ARG A 63 -2.60 -0.76 -8.53
C ARG A 63 -3.35 0.38 -7.84
N ASP A 64 -2.72 1.11 -6.93
CA ASP A 64 -3.35 2.24 -6.26
C ASP A 64 -3.66 3.38 -7.25
N GLN A 65 -2.79 3.62 -8.23
CA GLN A 65 -3.06 4.57 -9.32
C GLN A 65 -4.23 4.12 -10.20
N GLU A 66 -4.30 2.83 -10.55
CA GLU A 66 -5.42 2.28 -11.31
C GLU A 66 -6.75 2.40 -10.55
N LEU A 67 -6.75 2.12 -9.24
CA LEU A 67 -7.93 2.30 -8.39
C LEU A 67 -8.40 3.75 -8.35
N LEU A 68 -7.48 4.71 -8.23
CA LEU A 68 -7.81 6.13 -8.26
C LEU A 68 -8.43 6.54 -9.61
N TYR A 69 -7.86 6.06 -10.71
CA TYR A 69 -8.38 6.29 -12.05
C TYR A 69 -9.79 5.72 -12.22
N LEU A 70 -10.00 4.46 -11.84
CA LEU A 70 -11.30 3.80 -11.92
C LEU A 70 -12.34 4.49 -11.03
N ARG A 71 -11.96 4.94 -9.84
CA ARG A 71 -12.85 5.68 -8.95
C ARG A 71 -13.26 7.02 -9.55
N SER A 72 -12.32 7.76 -10.14
CA SER A 72 -12.61 9.01 -10.85
C SER A 72 -13.58 8.78 -12.02
N LYS A 73 -13.35 7.73 -12.81
CA LYS A 73 -14.24 7.34 -13.91
C LYS A 73 -15.64 6.96 -13.43
N LEU A 74 -15.73 6.24 -12.30
CA LEU A 74 -17.02 5.89 -11.70
C LEU A 74 -17.78 7.13 -11.27
N THR A 75 -17.11 8.08 -10.59
CA THR A 75 -17.72 9.36 -10.22
C THR A 75 -18.23 10.13 -11.43
N ASP A 76 -17.43 10.28 -12.50
CA ASP A 76 -17.87 10.96 -13.73
C ASP A 76 -19.08 10.26 -14.37
N LEU A 77 -19.13 8.92 -14.36
CA LEU A 77 -20.28 8.17 -14.87
C LEU A 77 -21.53 8.37 -14.00
N GLU A 78 -21.40 8.35 -12.68
CA GLU A 78 -22.51 8.62 -11.76
C GLU A 78 -23.05 10.05 -11.92
N ASP A 79 -22.16 11.04 -12.01
CA ASP A 79 -22.51 12.43 -12.22
C ASP A 79 -23.21 12.63 -13.57
N ARG A 80 -22.69 12.04 -14.65
CA ARG A 80 -23.34 12.11 -15.98
C ARG A 80 -24.69 11.41 -15.99
N SER A 81 -24.80 10.26 -15.32
CA SER A 81 -26.04 9.51 -15.21
C SER A 81 -27.12 10.29 -14.45
N ARG A 82 -26.72 11.08 -13.45
CA ARG A 82 -27.63 11.87 -12.60
C ARG A 82 -27.71 13.35 -12.98
N ARG A 83 -26.99 13.79 -14.02
CA ARG A 83 -26.86 15.21 -14.41
C ARG A 83 -28.20 15.92 -14.62
N ASN A 84 -29.19 15.21 -15.13
CA ASN A 84 -30.52 15.75 -15.41
C ASN A 84 -31.54 15.48 -14.28
N ASN A 85 -31.10 14.87 -13.18
CA ASN A 85 -31.96 14.61 -12.03
C ASN A 85 -31.92 15.79 -11.07
N VAL A 86 -33.08 16.40 -10.83
CA VAL A 86 -33.25 17.48 -9.84
C VAL A 86 -33.98 16.91 -8.62
N ARG A 87 -33.49 17.24 -7.41
CA ARG A 87 -34.13 16.85 -6.15
C ARG A 87 -34.78 18.07 -5.51
N PHE A 88 -36.10 18.01 -5.36
CA PHE A 88 -36.88 19.00 -4.62
C PHE A 88 -37.00 18.55 -3.15
N VAL A 89 -36.73 19.45 -2.21
CA VAL A 89 -36.76 19.19 -0.76
C VAL A 89 -37.67 20.19 -0.08
N GLY A 90 -38.41 19.76 0.95
CA GLY A 90 -39.32 20.63 1.72
C GLY A 90 -40.78 20.58 1.29
N PHE A 91 -41.16 19.66 0.40
CA PHE A 91 -42.55 19.44 -0.02
C PHE A 91 -43.26 18.44 0.91
N PRO A 92 -44.30 18.87 1.67
CA PRO A 92 -45.10 17.97 2.53
C PRO A 92 -45.71 16.80 1.76
N GLU A 93 -45.94 15.67 2.42
CA GLU A 93 -46.50 14.47 1.79
C GLU A 93 -47.96 14.65 1.32
N GLY A 94 -48.27 14.14 0.12
CA GLY A 94 -49.63 14.06 -0.42
C GLY A 94 -50.17 15.32 -1.12
N ILE A 95 -49.41 16.42 -1.14
CA ILE A 95 -49.82 17.68 -1.77
C ILE A 95 -49.90 17.61 -3.30
N GLU A 96 -49.20 16.67 -3.93
CA GLU A 96 -49.17 16.55 -5.39
C GLU A 96 -50.44 15.91 -5.96
N GLY A 97 -51.27 15.31 -5.11
CA GLY A 97 -52.45 14.55 -5.55
C GLY A 97 -52.08 13.33 -6.39
N THR A 98 -52.87 13.06 -7.42
CA THR A 98 -52.75 11.85 -8.25
C THR A 98 -51.67 11.96 -9.33
N ASP A 99 -51.32 13.18 -9.77
CA ASP A 99 -50.36 13.42 -10.85
C ASP A 99 -49.24 14.38 -10.43
N ILE A 100 -48.10 13.79 -10.06
CA ILE A 100 -46.89 14.49 -9.62
C ILE A 100 -46.32 15.39 -10.74
N LEU A 101 -46.43 14.99 -12.01
CA LEU A 101 -45.83 15.73 -13.12
C LEU A 101 -46.56 17.03 -13.40
N SER A 102 -47.89 17.00 -13.42
CA SER A 102 -48.71 18.20 -13.58
C SER A 102 -48.52 19.15 -12.41
N TYR A 103 -48.52 18.63 -11.17
CA TYR A 103 -48.24 19.44 -9.98
C TYR A 103 -46.87 20.12 -10.05
N LEU A 104 -45.81 19.40 -10.46
CA LEU A 104 -44.46 19.96 -10.59
C LEU A 104 -44.39 21.04 -11.67
N ARG A 105 -45.03 20.84 -12.83
CA ARG A 105 -45.03 21.83 -13.92
C ARG A 105 -45.65 23.15 -13.46
N ASP A 106 -46.82 23.08 -12.83
CA ASP A 106 -47.54 24.25 -12.33
C ASP A 106 -46.77 24.95 -11.20
N THR A 107 -46.18 24.17 -10.30
CA THR A 107 -45.43 24.70 -9.16
C THR A 107 -44.15 25.39 -9.61
N LEU A 108 -43.40 24.79 -10.54
CA LEU A 108 -42.18 25.40 -11.08
C LEU A 108 -42.48 26.71 -11.79
N PHE A 109 -43.51 26.73 -12.65
CA PHE A 109 -43.94 27.95 -13.32
C PHE A 109 -44.29 29.06 -12.32
N LYS A 110 -45.07 28.74 -11.27
CA LYS A 110 -45.45 29.69 -10.22
C LYS A 110 -44.25 30.20 -9.40
N LEU A 111 -43.24 29.36 -9.14
CA LEU A 111 -42.10 29.72 -8.30
C LEU A 111 -41.04 30.53 -9.03
N THR A 112 -40.81 30.25 -10.31
CA THR A 112 -39.71 30.86 -11.06
C THR A 112 -40.16 31.98 -11.99
N ASP A 113 -41.45 32.01 -12.36
CA ASP A 113 -42.00 32.87 -13.41
C ASP A 113 -41.26 32.68 -14.76
N ILE A 114 -40.60 31.53 -14.94
CA ILE A 114 -39.87 31.18 -16.15
C ILE A 114 -40.79 30.41 -17.09
N THR A 115 -40.91 30.92 -18.32
CA THR A 115 -41.54 30.19 -19.42
C THR A 115 -40.45 29.47 -20.20
N PHE A 116 -40.53 28.14 -20.30
CA PHE A 116 -39.58 27.34 -21.07
C PHE A 116 -40.04 27.21 -22.52
N ASP A 117 -39.14 27.47 -23.47
CA ASP A 117 -39.33 27.21 -24.91
C ASP A 117 -38.15 26.37 -25.43
N PRO A 118 -38.33 25.07 -25.75
CA PRO A 118 -39.60 24.31 -25.69
C PRO A 118 -40.07 24.03 -24.24
N PRO A 119 -41.34 23.63 -24.05
CA PRO A 119 -41.88 23.31 -22.73
C PRO A 119 -41.05 22.28 -21.97
N LEU A 120 -41.00 22.41 -20.64
CA LEU A 120 -40.25 21.49 -19.80
C LEU A 120 -40.78 20.05 -19.91
N GLU A 121 -39.91 19.16 -20.37
CA GLU A 121 -40.19 17.73 -20.48
C GLU A 121 -39.63 16.98 -19.25
N PHE A 122 -40.44 16.08 -18.71
CA PHE A 122 -40.05 15.23 -17.59
C PHE A 122 -40.02 13.78 -18.07
N GLN A 123 -38.87 13.11 -17.90
CA GLN A 123 -38.80 11.68 -18.15
C GLN A 123 -39.49 10.87 -17.04
N ARG A 124 -39.29 11.26 -15.78
CA ARG A 124 -39.87 10.59 -14.61
C ARG A 124 -39.85 11.52 -13.40
N ALA A 125 -40.90 11.45 -12.58
CA ALA A 125 -40.90 12.03 -11.23
C ALA A 125 -41.43 10.99 -10.25
N HIS A 126 -40.82 10.97 -9.06
CA HIS A 126 -41.22 10.08 -7.98
C HIS A 126 -40.75 10.67 -6.66
N ARG A 127 -41.45 10.35 -5.56
CA ARG A 127 -40.91 10.56 -4.21
C ARG A 127 -39.80 9.54 -3.97
N LEU A 128 -38.73 9.99 -3.30
CA LEU A 128 -37.71 9.07 -2.81
C LEU A 128 -38.32 8.27 -1.66
N GLY A 129 -38.35 6.95 -1.79
CA GLY A 129 -38.67 6.07 -0.66
C GLY A 129 -37.59 6.20 0.42
N LEU A 130 -37.99 6.03 1.67
CA LEU A 130 -37.07 5.79 2.79
C LEU A 130 -36.29 4.48 2.59
#